data_AF-A0A8I1UNZ6-F1
#
_entry.id   AF-A0A8I1UNZ6-F1
#
_cell.length_a   1.000
_cell.length_b   1.000
_cell.length_c   1.000
_cell.angle_alpha   90.00
_cell.angle_beta   90.00
_cell.angle_gamma   90.00
#
_symmetry.space_group_name_H-M   'P 1'
#
loop_
_entity.id
_entity.type
_entity.pdbx_description
1 polymer ?
#
loop_
_entity_poly.entity_id
_entity_poly.type
_entity_poly.pdbx_seq_one_letter_code
_entity_poly.pdbx_strand_id
1 'polypeptide(L)'
;MLNTPAFAFVLFSGLRQLGEILLLVGLSGEVALLVIKVTKGAWEKRLAVTFAALVLSGCALTWWADSPRTLSAGSQQRLAGALKEYRGTPFDFSIGLDPEAVSLMEEIATALDAAGWKRQAVTHGQGYVPPGKPAAGLVVLKGVEVQITDSRQAEWGAAGKPGAMLLKALRHEGLTAFARQVPDDHESSGAIHIKIGAKP
;
A
#
# COMPACT_ATOMS: atom_id res chain seq x y z
N MET A 1 -35.29 49.16 4.36
CA MET A 1 -34.60 48.17 5.23
C MET A 1 -35.39 46.87 5.13
N LEU A 2 -34.94 45.93 4.30
CA LEU A 2 -35.57 44.62 4.12
C LEU A 2 -34.71 43.55 4.79
N ASN A 3 -35.33 42.81 5.71
CA ASN A 3 -34.76 41.76 6.56
C ASN A 3 -33.92 40.73 5.79
N THR A 4 -32.61 40.73 6.02
CA THR A 4 -31.61 39.81 5.45
C THR A 4 -31.43 38.44 6.18
N PRO A 5 -31.86 38.20 7.45
CA PRO A 5 -31.49 36.95 8.12
C PRO A 5 -32.33 35.72 7.72
N ALA A 6 -33.55 35.89 7.22
CA ALA A 6 -34.43 34.77 6.87
C ALA A 6 -34.02 34.05 5.57
N PHE A 7 -33.42 34.77 4.62
CA PHE A 7 -33.05 34.21 3.31
C PHE A 7 -31.78 33.33 3.39
N ALA A 8 -30.86 33.65 4.30
CA ALA A 8 -29.63 32.87 4.50
C ALA A 8 -29.91 31.51 5.17
N PHE A 9 -30.88 31.43 6.09
CA PHE A 9 -31.21 30.20 6.81
C PHE A 9 -31.88 29.14 5.90
N VAL A 10 -32.73 29.58 4.98
CA VAL A 10 -33.41 28.70 4.01
C VAL A 10 -32.45 28.17 2.93
N LEU A 11 -31.47 28.99 2.52
CA LEU A 11 -30.46 28.57 1.54
C LEU A 11 -29.51 27.49 2.12
N PHE A 12 -29.13 27.65 3.40
CA PHE A 12 -28.24 26.72 4.10
C PHE A 12 -28.89 25.36 4.40
N SER A 13 -30.19 25.33 4.73
CA SER A 13 -30.89 24.06 4.98
C SER A 13 -31.07 23.25 3.68
N GLY A 14 -31.36 23.92 2.57
CA GLY A 14 -31.49 23.27 1.26
C GLY A 14 -30.17 22.71 0.74
N LEU A 15 -29.05 23.44 0.90
CA LEU A 15 -27.73 22.93 0.49
C LEU A 15 -27.28 21.74 1.33
N ARG A 16 -27.58 21.75 2.64
CA ARG A 16 -27.26 20.65 3.54
C ARG A 16 -28.04 19.38 3.19
N GLN A 17 -29.34 19.50 2.89
CA GLN A 17 -30.16 18.38 2.42
C GLN A 17 -29.67 17.83 1.08
N LEU A 18 -29.28 18.69 0.14
CA LEU A 18 -28.70 18.25 -1.12
C LEU A 18 -27.35 17.54 -0.93
N GLY A 19 -26.52 18.02 -0.01
CA GLY A 19 -25.26 17.37 0.36
C GLY A 19 -25.46 15.99 0.99
N GLU A 20 -26.45 15.84 1.88
CA GLU A 20 -26.81 14.56 2.51
C GLU A 20 -27.36 13.55 1.48
N ILE A 21 -28.18 14.00 0.52
CA ILE A 21 -28.70 13.14 -0.56
C ILE A 21 -27.57 12.70 -1.52
N LEU A 22 -26.67 13.62 -1.89
CA LEU A 22 -25.50 13.29 -2.73
C LEU A 22 -24.56 12.29 -2.06
N LEU A 23 -24.35 12.43 -0.75
CA LEU A 23 -23.58 11.47 0.04
C LEU A 23 -24.23 10.08 0.06
N LEU A 24 -25.55 10.02 0.24
CA LEU A 24 -26.31 8.76 0.23
C LEU A 24 -26.26 8.06 -1.13
N VAL A 25 -26.41 8.81 -2.22
CA VAL A 25 -26.30 8.28 -3.59
C VAL A 25 -24.87 7.83 -3.91
N GLY A 26 -23.87 8.61 -3.49
CA GLY A 26 -22.46 8.24 -3.64
C GLY A 26 -22.09 6.98 -2.86
N LEU A 27 -22.77 6.71 -1.74
CA LEU A 27 -22.58 5.51 -0.92
C LEU A 27 -23.30 4.27 -1.48
N SER A 28 -24.40 4.44 -2.23
CA SER A 28 -25.21 3.33 -2.78
C SER A 28 -24.75 2.84 -4.16
N GLY A 29 -23.82 3.55 -4.81
CA GLY A 29 -23.32 3.19 -6.15
C GLY A 29 -24.31 3.44 -7.29
N GLU A 30 -25.43 4.11 -7.00
CA GLU A 30 -26.45 4.48 -7.98
C GLU A 30 -26.09 5.84 -8.62
N VAL A 31 -26.19 5.94 -9.95
CA VAL A 31 -25.91 7.20 -10.66
C VAL A 31 -27.13 8.11 -10.56
N ALA A 32 -27.18 9.01 -9.56
CA ALA A 32 -28.19 10.07 -9.58
C ALA A 32 -27.76 11.18 -10.56
N LEU A 33 -28.53 11.33 -11.64
CA LEU A 33 -28.42 12.48 -12.55
C LEU A 33 -28.99 13.73 -11.86
N LEU A 34 -28.10 14.53 -11.26
CA LEU A 34 -28.46 15.80 -10.66
C LEU A 34 -28.58 16.87 -11.75
N VAL A 35 -29.79 17.04 -12.29
CA VAL A 35 -30.08 18.08 -13.29
C VAL A 35 -30.31 19.42 -12.58
N ILE A 36 -29.23 20.17 -12.34
CA ILE A 36 -29.31 21.51 -11.76
C ILE A 36 -29.57 22.52 -12.88
N LYS A 37 -30.77 23.11 -12.95
CA LYS A 37 -31.02 24.30 -13.78
C LYS A 37 -30.41 25.53 -13.10
N VAL A 38 -29.14 25.83 -13.40
CA VAL A 38 -28.47 27.06 -12.94
C VAL A 38 -28.54 28.12 -14.03
N THR A 39 -29.09 29.30 -13.70
CA THR A 39 -29.16 30.45 -14.58
C THR A 39 -27.90 31.32 -14.47
N LYS A 40 -27.18 31.45 -15.59
CA LYS A 40 -26.06 32.36 -15.95
C LYS A 40 -24.62 31.79 -15.89
N GLY A 41 -23.97 31.82 -17.06
CA GLY A 41 -22.89 30.93 -17.51
C GLY A 41 -21.44 31.18 -17.08
N ALA A 42 -21.20 31.91 -15.98
CA ALA A 42 -19.86 31.94 -15.36
C ALA A 42 -19.76 30.97 -14.18
N TRP A 43 -20.84 30.85 -13.40
CA TRP A 43 -20.91 29.93 -12.27
C TRP A 43 -21.02 28.48 -12.72
N GLU A 44 -21.76 28.22 -13.80
CA GLU A 44 -21.89 26.92 -14.45
C GLU A 44 -20.53 26.35 -14.87
N LYS A 45 -19.71 27.15 -15.55
CA LYS A 45 -18.37 26.73 -15.98
C LYS A 45 -17.47 26.40 -14.81
N ARG A 46 -17.52 27.18 -13.72
CA ARG A 46 -16.71 26.92 -12.53
C ARG A 46 -17.16 25.63 -11.83
N LEU A 47 -18.46 25.42 -11.68
CA LEU A 47 -19.00 24.22 -11.04
C LEU A 47 -18.72 22.96 -11.86
N ALA A 48 -18.88 23.04 -13.19
CA ALA A 48 -18.55 21.96 -14.12
C ALA A 48 -17.06 21.61 -14.09
N VAL A 49 -16.17 22.61 -14.08
CA VAL A 49 -14.72 22.39 -13.97
C VAL A 49 -14.35 21.76 -12.62
N THR A 50 -14.91 22.23 -11.51
CA THR A 50 -14.66 21.64 -10.19
C THR A 50 -15.16 20.20 -10.11
N PHE A 51 -16.36 19.92 -10.63
CA PHE A 51 -16.89 18.56 -10.68
C PHE A 51 -16.01 17.65 -11.54
N ALA A 52 -15.61 18.10 -12.74
CA ALA A 52 -14.70 17.35 -13.60
C ALA A 52 -13.35 17.08 -12.92
N ALA A 53 -12.77 18.06 -12.22
CA ALA A 53 -11.52 17.88 -11.48
C ALA A 53 -11.67 16.85 -10.35
N LEU A 54 -12.82 16.82 -9.67
CA LEU A 54 -13.09 15.87 -8.59
C LEU A 54 -13.27 14.44 -9.13
N VAL A 55 -14.00 14.28 -10.24
CA VAL A 55 -14.13 13.00 -10.94
C VAL A 55 -12.78 12.50 -11.44
N LEU A 56 -11.99 13.35 -12.11
CA LEU A 56 -10.66 12.99 -12.59
C LEU A 56 -9.72 12.62 -11.44
N SER A 57 -9.80 13.31 -10.31
CA SER A 57 -9.03 12.96 -9.11
C SER A 57 -9.45 11.61 -8.54
N GLY A 58 -10.76 11.31 -8.53
CA GLY A 58 -11.28 10.00 -8.14
C GLY A 58 -10.78 8.88 -9.06
N CYS A 59 -10.87 9.07 -10.38
CA CYS A 59 -10.37 8.11 -11.37
C CYS A 59 -8.85 7.93 -11.30
N ALA A 60 -8.10 9.01 -11.05
CA ALA A 60 -6.65 8.93 -10.85
C ALA A 60 -6.30 8.16 -9.58
N LEU A 61 -7.06 8.36 -8.50
CA LEU A 61 -6.88 7.62 -7.25
C LEU A 61 -7.17 6.12 -7.43
N THR A 62 -8.25 5.76 -8.14
CA THR A 62 -8.58 4.36 -8.42
C THR A 62 -7.54 3.71 -9.33
N TRP A 63 -7.11 4.41 -10.38
CA TRP A 63 -6.05 3.89 -11.27
C TRP A 63 -4.72 3.68 -10.54
N TRP A 64 -4.37 4.60 -9.63
CA TRP A 64 -3.20 4.45 -8.76
C TRP A 64 -3.39 3.27 -7.78
N ALA A 65 -4.59 3.10 -7.22
CA ALA A 65 -4.96 1.99 -6.36
C ALA A 65 -5.05 0.63 -7.09
N ASP A 66 -5.15 0.59 -8.41
CA ASP A 66 -5.19 -0.66 -9.19
C ASP A 66 -3.85 -1.00 -9.89
N SER A 67 -2.93 -0.04 -10.01
CA SER A 67 -1.63 -0.26 -10.66
C SER A 67 -0.74 -1.27 -9.90
N PRO A 68 -0.15 -2.28 -10.56
CA PRO A 68 0.74 -3.24 -9.89
C PRO A 68 1.89 -2.56 -9.14
N ARG A 69 2.22 -3.04 -7.93
CA ARG A 69 3.44 -2.61 -7.24
C ARG A 69 4.62 -3.18 -8.00
N THR A 70 5.51 -2.31 -8.44
CA THR A 70 6.71 -2.69 -9.18
C THR A 70 7.91 -1.92 -8.66
N LEU A 71 9.03 -2.62 -8.52
CA LEU A 71 10.34 -2.04 -8.26
C LEU A 71 11.11 -1.99 -9.56
N SER A 72 11.22 -0.79 -10.12
CA SER A 72 12.08 -0.53 -11.28
C SER A 72 13.52 -0.98 -11.03
N ALA A 73 14.30 -1.23 -12.08
CA ALA A 73 15.71 -1.58 -11.94
C ALA A 73 16.51 -0.55 -11.11
N GLY A 74 16.21 0.75 -11.26
CA GLY A 74 16.82 1.81 -10.45
C GLY A 74 16.42 1.73 -8.97
N SER A 75 15.16 1.38 -8.67
CA SER A 75 14.68 1.13 -7.31
C SER A 75 15.36 -0.08 -6.69
N GLN A 76 15.51 -1.17 -7.44
CA GLN A 76 16.22 -2.38 -6.99
C GLN A 76 17.68 -2.06 -6.66
N GLN A 77 18.37 -1.25 -7.47
CA GLN A 77 19.74 -0.83 -7.21
C GLN A 77 19.87 0.03 -5.95
N ARG A 78 18.93 0.96 -5.71
CA ARG A 78 18.91 1.76 -4.48
C ARG A 78 18.63 0.92 -3.25
N LEU A 79 17.65 0.00 -3.34
CA LEU A 79 17.34 -0.95 -2.29
C LEU A 79 18.58 -1.81 -1.95
N ALA A 80 19.24 -2.37 -2.98
CA ALA A 80 20.45 -3.15 -2.82
C ALA A 80 21.59 -2.34 -2.19
N GLY A 81 21.80 -1.11 -2.65
CA GLY A 81 22.81 -0.20 -2.12
C GLY A 81 22.61 0.12 -0.64
N ALA A 82 21.37 0.38 -0.23
CA ALA A 82 21.02 0.66 1.16
C ALA A 82 21.22 -0.53 2.11
N LEU A 83 21.20 -1.76 1.58
CA LEU A 83 21.25 -2.99 2.37
C LEU A 83 22.59 -3.73 2.29
N LYS A 84 23.52 -3.23 1.47
CA LYS A 84 24.83 -3.84 1.20
C LYS A 84 25.72 -3.96 2.44
N GLU A 85 25.52 -3.12 3.46
CA GLU A 85 26.25 -3.20 4.72
C GLU A 85 25.84 -4.42 5.58
N TYR A 86 24.66 -4.98 5.32
CA TYR A 86 24.10 -6.12 6.04
C TYR A 86 24.23 -7.43 5.24
N ARG A 87 25.37 -7.61 4.56
CA ARG A 87 25.67 -8.83 3.80
C ARG A 87 25.57 -10.07 4.68
N GLY A 88 25.00 -11.13 4.10
CA GLY A 88 24.83 -12.42 4.76
C GLY A 88 23.61 -12.51 5.66
N THR A 89 22.82 -11.44 5.83
CA THR A 89 21.57 -11.49 6.60
C THR A 89 20.61 -12.53 6.00
N PRO A 90 20.15 -13.50 6.79
CA PRO A 90 19.23 -14.53 6.32
C PRO A 90 17.81 -13.95 6.21
N PHE A 91 17.10 -14.33 5.15
CA PHE A 91 15.69 -13.97 4.97
C PHE A 91 14.91 -15.11 4.30
N ASP A 92 13.61 -15.12 4.49
CA ASP A 92 12.67 -15.94 3.74
C ASP A 92 11.48 -15.11 3.27
N PHE A 93 10.63 -15.73 2.45
CA PHE A 93 9.42 -15.10 1.93
C PHE A 93 8.17 -15.89 2.30
N SER A 94 7.08 -15.17 2.53
CA SER A 94 5.73 -15.72 2.42
C SER A 94 4.88 -14.82 1.54
N ILE A 95 4.16 -15.38 0.58
CA ILE A 95 3.47 -14.60 -0.46
C ILE A 95 1.97 -14.88 -0.51
N GLY A 96 1.21 -13.88 -0.94
CA GLY A 96 -0.14 -14.06 -1.44
C GLY A 96 -0.16 -14.90 -2.71
N LEU A 97 -1.33 -15.45 -3.04
CA LEU A 97 -1.52 -16.26 -4.24
C LEU A 97 -1.72 -15.43 -5.52
N ASP A 98 -1.72 -14.10 -5.42
CA ASP A 98 -1.88 -13.23 -6.57
C ASP A 98 -0.57 -13.13 -7.39
N PRO A 99 -0.66 -13.13 -8.74
CA PRO A 99 0.53 -13.06 -9.61
C PRO A 99 1.40 -11.80 -9.41
N GLU A 100 0.78 -10.72 -8.94
CA GLU A 100 1.48 -9.47 -8.64
C GLU A 100 2.40 -9.62 -7.43
N ALA A 101 1.94 -10.24 -6.34
CA ALA A 101 2.76 -10.54 -5.16
C ALA A 101 3.97 -11.43 -5.52
N VAL A 102 3.78 -12.43 -6.39
CA VAL A 102 4.88 -13.28 -6.88
C VAL A 102 5.91 -12.43 -7.64
N SER A 103 5.45 -11.54 -8.52
CA SER A 103 6.34 -10.66 -9.31
C SER A 103 7.12 -9.71 -8.41
N LEU A 104 6.43 -9.06 -7.46
CA LEU A 104 7.05 -8.16 -6.48
C LEU A 104 8.06 -8.89 -5.58
N MET A 105 7.75 -10.13 -5.16
CA MET A 105 8.68 -10.98 -4.42
C MET A 105 9.99 -11.16 -5.19
N GLU A 106 9.91 -11.45 -6.49
CA GLU A 106 11.09 -11.67 -7.32
C GLU A 106 11.92 -10.40 -7.54
N GLU A 107 11.26 -9.24 -7.65
CA GLU A 107 11.94 -7.94 -7.73
C GLU A 107 12.66 -7.59 -6.41
N ILE A 108 12.01 -7.81 -5.27
CA ILE A 108 12.63 -7.63 -3.94
C ILE A 108 13.77 -8.63 -3.76
N ALA A 109 13.58 -9.90 -4.14
CA ALA A 109 14.59 -10.95 -4.06
C ALA A 109 15.85 -10.56 -4.85
N THR A 110 15.68 -10.08 -6.08
CA THR A 110 16.77 -9.64 -6.94
C THR A 110 17.61 -8.54 -6.27
N ALA A 111 16.95 -7.57 -5.64
CA ALA A 111 17.64 -6.50 -4.92
C ALA A 111 18.36 -6.99 -3.64
N LEU A 112 17.75 -7.92 -2.88
CA LEU A 112 18.36 -8.51 -1.69
C LEU A 112 19.55 -9.41 -2.04
N ASP A 113 19.45 -10.19 -3.11
CA ASP A 113 20.54 -11.01 -3.63
C ASP A 113 21.71 -10.11 -4.08
N ALA A 114 21.42 -8.99 -4.75
CA ALA A 114 22.44 -7.99 -5.11
C ALA A 114 23.07 -7.30 -3.89
N ALA A 115 22.34 -7.16 -2.78
CA ALA A 115 22.88 -6.71 -1.50
C ALA A 115 23.75 -7.78 -0.80
N GLY A 116 23.70 -9.03 -1.27
CA GLY A 116 24.41 -10.17 -0.69
C GLY A 116 23.70 -10.78 0.53
N TRP A 117 22.40 -10.57 0.66
CA TRP A 117 21.56 -11.27 1.65
C TRP A 117 21.36 -12.73 1.24
N LYS A 118 20.95 -13.58 2.18
CA LYS A 118 20.84 -15.03 1.95
C LYS A 118 19.39 -15.50 2.04
N ARG A 119 18.78 -15.78 0.89
CA ARG A 119 17.45 -16.40 0.83
C ARG A 119 17.50 -17.82 1.38
N GLN A 120 16.57 -18.16 2.25
CA GLN A 120 16.37 -19.49 2.80
C GLN A 120 14.94 -19.97 2.54
N ALA A 121 14.71 -21.27 2.73
CA ALA A 121 13.38 -21.83 2.65
C ALA A 121 12.62 -21.47 3.92
N VAL A 122 11.32 -21.16 3.78
CA VAL A 122 10.45 -20.96 4.94
C VAL A 122 10.46 -22.23 5.80
N THR A 123 10.62 -22.07 7.12
CA THR A 123 10.70 -23.22 8.03
C THR A 123 9.32 -23.82 8.32
N HIS A 124 8.28 -22.99 8.30
CA HIS A 124 6.91 -23.38 8.63
C HIS A 124 5.94 -22.96 7.51
N GLY A 125 5.17 -23.92 6.97
CA GLY A 125 4.09 -23.68 6.01
C GLY A 125 4.10 -24.58 4.78
N GLN A 126 2.92 -24.79 4.19
CA GLN A 126 2.84 -25.27 2.81
C GLN A 126 3.18 -24.11 1.88
N GLY A 127 4.15 -24.33 1.00
CA GLY A 127 4.79 -23.24 0.28
C GLY A 127 4.54 -23.25 -1.22
N TYR A 128 4.64 -22.06 -1.81
CA TYR A 128 4.94 -21.89 -3.22
C TYR A 128 6.44 -22.17 -3.44
N VAL A 129 6.77 -23.07 -4.35
CA VAL A 129 8.16 -23.36 -4.71
C VAL A 129 8.45 -22.74 -6.08
N PRO A 130 9.14 -21.59 -6.15
CA PRO A 130 9.55 -21.03 -7.42
C PRO A 130 10.61 -21.93 -8.08
N PRO A 131 10.66 -22.04 -9.41
CA PRO A 131 11.64 -22.87 -10.10
C PRO A 131 13.09 -22.52 -9.70
N GLY A 132 13.81 -23.50 -9.15
CA GLY A 132 15.22 -23.34 -8.76
C GLY A 132 15.47 -22.45 -7.54
N LYS A 133 14.45 -22.06 -6.78
CA LYS A 133 14.58 -21.17 -5.60
C LYS A 133 14.05 -21.83 -4.32
N PRO A 134 14.48 -21.37 -3.13
CA PRO A 134 13.92 -21.85 -1.87
C PRO A 134 12.42 -21.62 -1.77
N ALA A 135 11.73 -22.54 -1.11
CA ALA A 135 10.28 -22.47 -0.91
C ALA A 135 9.88 -21.18 -0.16
N ALA A 136 8.85 -20.51 -0.65
CA ALA A 136 8.20 -19.39 0.01
C ALA A 136 6.91 -19.87 0.68
N GLY A 137 6.59 -19.36 1.87
CA GLY A 137 5.33 -19.65 2.54
C GLY A 137 4.14 -19.01 1.84
N LEU A 138 2.94 -19.33 2.30
CA LEU A 138 1.71 -18.65 1.88
C LEU A 138 1.22 -17.73 2.99
N VAL A 139 0.72 -16.56 2.62
CA VAL A 139 0.16 -15.60 3.58
C VAL A 139 -1.09 -14.93 3.05
N VAL A 140 -1.99 -14.59 3.97
CA VAL A 140 -3.14 -13.72 3.71
C VAL A 140 -2.93 -12.43 4.51
N LEU A 141 -2.38 -11.41 3.86
CA LEU A 141 -2.24 -10.07 4.42
C LEU A 141 -2.39 -9.00 3.33
N LYS A 142 -2.38 -7.73 3.72
CA LYS A 142 -2.32 -6.59 2.80
C LYS A 142 -1.00 -5.84 2.97
N GLY A 143 -0.34 -5.47 1.87
CA GLY A 143 0.93 -4.75 1.85
C GLY A 143 2.15 -5.67 1.93
N VAL A 144 3.27 -5.11 2.42
CA VAL A 144 4.52 -5.84 2.69
C VAL A 144 4.80 -5.79 4.19
N GLU A 145 5.00 -6.94 4.82
CA GLU A 145 5.26 -7.04 6.24
C GLU A 145 6.66 -7.62 6.46
N VAL A 146 7.47 -6.96 7.28
CA VAL A 146 8.79 -7.44 7.71
C VAL A 146 8.64 -7.95 9.14
N GLN A 147 8.67 -9.26 9.32
CA GLN A 147 8.59 -9.88 10.64
C GLN A 147 9.96 -10.26 11.18
N ILE A 148 10.13 -10.02 12.47
CA ILE A 148 11.34 -10.36 13.22
C ILE A 148 10.88 -10.97 14.53
N THR A 149 11.46 -12.12 14.88
CA THR A 149 11.07 -12.83 16.09
C THR A 149 11.56 -12.11 17.35
N ASP A 150 10.90 -12.34 18.48
CA ASP A 150 11.18 -11.71 19.77
C ASP A 150 12.67 -11.80 20.16
N SER A 151 13.26 -13.00 20.05
CA SER A 151 14.68 -13.22 20.37
C SER A 151 15.65 -12.43 19.48
N ARG A 152 15.23 -12.02 18.27
CA ARG A 152 16.08 -11.32 17.30
C ARG A 152 15.81 -9.83 17.20
N GLN A 153 14.85 -9.28 17.93
CA GLN A 153 14.48 -7.86 17.83
C GLN A 153 15.65 -6.90 18.08
N ALA A 154 16.45 -7.16 19.11
CA ALA A 154 17.60 -6.30 19.43
C ALA A 154 18.67 -6.31 18.32
N GLU A 155 18.83 -7.45 17.64
CA GLU A 155 19.87 -7.64 16.62
C GLU A 155 19.41 -7.19 15.23
N TRP A 156 18.13 -7.38 14.89
CA TRP A 156 17.61 -7.20 13.54
C TRP A 156 16.54 -6.11 13.43
N GLY A 157 15.75 -5.88 14.48
CA GLY A 157 14.58 -4.97 14.46
C GLY A 157 14.83 -3.56 14.96
N ALA A 158 15.90 -3.34 15.74
CA ALA A 158 16.23 -2.01 16.25
C ALA A 158 16.66 -1.02 15.14
N ALA A 159 16.63 0.28 15.42
CA ALA A 159 17.05 1.30 14.45
C ALA A 159 18.49 1.08 13.99
N GLY A 160 18.72 1.14 12.67
CA GLY A 160 20.04 0.87 12.07
C GLY A 160 20.43 -0.61 12.00
N LYS A 161 19.50 -1.52 12.32
CA LYS A 161 19.66 -2.97 12.14
C LYS A 161 19.03 -3.42 10.80
N PRO A 162 19.41 -4.61 10.28
CA PRO A 162 19.02 -5.03 8.93
C PRO A 162 17.52 -4.97 8.64
N GLY A 163 16.67 -5.44 9.55
CA GLY A 163 15.22 -5.47 9.36
C GLY A 163 14.59 -4.08 9.36
N ALA A 164 15.04 -3.19 10.25
CA ALA A 164 14.61 -1.80 10.26
C ALA A 164 15.06 -1.04 9.01
N MET A 165 16.28 -1.32 8.52
CA MET A 165 16.80 -0.71 7.30
C MET A 165 16.10 -1.23 6.05
N LEU A 166 15.78 -2.52 5.99
CA LEU A 166 14.94 -3.11 4.94
C LEU A 166 13.58 -2.41 4.92
N LEU A 167 12.90 -2.30 6.06
CA LEU A 167 11.61 -1.61 6.16
C LEU A 167 11.70 -0.17 5.64
N LYS A 168 12.72 0.58 6.08
CA LYS A 168 12.95 1.97 5.65
C LYS A 168 13.16 2.06 4.14
N ALA A 169 13.96 1.15 3.58
CA ALA A 169 14.30 1.17 2.17
C ALA A 169 13.11 0.76 1.28
N LEU A 170 12.30 -0.22 1.69
CA LEU A 170 11.05 -0.58 0.99
C LEU A 170 10.08 0.61 0.95
N ARG A 171 9.91 1.31 2.07
CA ARG A 171 9.07 2.53 2.13
C ARG A 171 9.60 3.66 1.27
N HIS A 172 10.92 3.83 1.21
CA HIS A 172 11.56 4.84 0.36
C HIS A 172 11.26 4.59 -1.13
N GLU A 173 11.13 3.34 -1.54
CA GLU A 173 10.74 2.96 -2.91
C GLU A 173 9.21 2.98 -3.13
N GLY A 174 8.44 3.52 -2.17
CA GLY A 174 6.99 3.74 -2.31
C GLY A 174 6.13 2.52 -1.96
N LEU A 175 6.72 1.46 -1.39
CA LEU A 175 5.95 0.30 -0.95
C LEU A 175 5.30 0.55 0.42
N THR A 176 4.03 0.17 0.55
CA THR A 176 3.33 0.12 1.85
C THR A 176 3.87 -1.04 2.67
N ALA A 177 4.99 -0.79 3.36
CA ALA A 177 5.67 -1.77 4.20
C ALA A 177 5.49 -1.46 5.70
N PHE A 178 5.38 -2.48 6.53
CA PHE A 178 5.32 -2.35 8.00
C PHE A 178 6.12 -3.45 8.70
N ALA A 179 6.59 -3.17 9.92
CA ALA A 179 7.28 -4.16 10.73
C ALA A 179 6.31 -4.80 11.71
N ARG A 180 6.57 -6.06 12.02
CA ARG A 180 5.88 -6.79 13.09
C ARG A 180 6.87 -7.58 13.92
N GLN A 181 6.70 -7.50 15.23
CA GLN A 181 7.36 -8.39 16.16
C GLN A 181 6.48 -9.63 16.37
N VAL A 182 7.09 -10.81 16.30
CA VAL A 182 6.38 -12.09 16.41
C VAL A 182 7.05 -13.01 17.44
N PRO A 183 6.28 -13.82 18.18
CA PRO A 183 6.85 -14.83 19.07
C PRO A 183 7.73 -15.87 18.34
N ASP A 184 8.76 -16.38 19.02
CA ASP A 184 9.72 -17.37 18.47
C ASP A 184 9.10 -18.75 18.20
N ASP A 185 7.91 -19.04 18.73
CA ASP A 185 7.14 -20.28 18.49
C ASP A 185 6.21 -20.18 17.27
N HIS A 186 5.97 -18.97 16.76
CA HIS A 186 5.16 -18.73 15.57
C HIS A 186 5.99 -18.72 14.28
N GLU A 187 7.24 -18.27 14.36
CA GLU A 187 8.14 -18.09 13.22
C GLU A 187 9.58 -18.41 13.60
N SER A 188 10.40 -18.75 12.60
CA SER A 188 11.79 -19.18 12.84
C SER A 188 12.73 -18.00 13.12
N SER A 189 13.38 -17.99 14.28
CA SER A 189 14.41 -16.98 14.63
C SER A 189 15.69 -17.03 13.78
N GLY A 190 15.74 -17.91 12.78
CA GLY A 190 16.85 -18.10 11.85
C GLY A 190 16.84 -17.12 10.66
N ALA A 191 15.77 -16.38 10.42
CA ALA A 191 15.65 -15.48 9.27
C ALA A 191 14.76 -14.26 9.56
N ILE A 192 14.92 -13.20 8.76
CA ILE A 192 13.93 -12.11 8.68
C ILE A 192 12.84 -12.56 7.71
N HIS A 193 11.59 -12.57 8.16
CA HIS A 193 10.48 -13.04 7.33
C HIS A 193 9.86 -11.88 6.56
N ILE A 194 9.89 -11.95 5.23
CA ILE A 194 9.32 -10.93 4.37
C ILE A 194 8.01 -11.46 3.81
N LYS A 195 6.90 -10.91 4.27
CA LYS A 195 5.57 -11.34 3.88
C LYS A 195 4.97 -10.35 2.89
N ILE A 196 4.58 -10.81 1.71
CA ILE A 196 4.05 -9.97 0.63
C ILE A 196 2.63 -10.42 0.36
N GLY A 197 1.66 -9.65 0.82
CA GLY A 197 0.25 -9.94 0.60
C GLY A 197 -0.36 -9.08 -0.49
N ALA A 198 -1.69 -9.09 -0.56
CA ALA A 198 -2.48 -8.33 -1.53
C ALA A 198 -2.24 -6.82 -1.41
N LYS A 199 -2.66 -6.08 -2.42
CA LYS A 199 -2.57 -4.61 -2.38
C LYS A 199 -3.45 -4.02 -1.25
N PRO A 200 -2.99 -2.97 -0.54
CA PRO A 200 -3.76 -2.31 0.52
C PRO A 200 -5.12 -1.79 0.08
#